data_AF-A0A7S2IDC9-F1
#
_entry.id   AF-A0A7S2IDC9-F1
#
_cell.length_a   1.000
_cell.length_b   1.000
_cell.length_c   1.000
_cell.angle_alpha   90.00
_cell.angle_beta   90.00
_cell.angle_gamma   90.00
#
_symmetry.space_group_name_H-M   'P 1'
#
loop_
_entity.id
_entity.type
_entity.pdbx_description
1 polymer ?
#
loop_
_entity_poly.entity_id
_entity_poly.type
_entity_poly.pdbx_seq_one_letter_code
_entity_poly.pdbx_strand_id
1 'polypeptide(L)'
;MGKARQARKMRLANVARIRATDSRLETGGKSHDSEKLDHTPTEVKKKLKQKRQPEVREVTKANSSLFFQYNTNLRPPFHLLLDTNFINMSIQMKLDIFKASMDCLLSKCVPCITDCVMGELEKLGTKHRLALRLAKDPRFTRLTCMHKGTYADDCICERINQHRCYIVCTNDKDLKKRLRKVPGVPIMYVVRGKFKVERIPDQIDNVPMSSNKGKGGL
;
A
#
# COMPACT_ATOMS: atom_id res chain seq x y z
N MET A 1 -32.86 72.27 33.58
CA MET A 1 -31.97 71.20 33.08
C MET A 1 -32.74 70.32 32.10
N GLY A 2 -32.53 70.46 30.78
CA GLY A 2 -33.09 69.56 29.77
C GLY A 2 -31.99 68.67 29.21
N LYS A 3 -32.09 67.34 29.39
CA LYS A 3 -31.10 66.40 28.83
C LYS A 3 -31.17 66.39 27.30
N ALA A 4 -30.03 66.50 26.64
CA ALA A 4 -29.93 66.43 25.18
C ALA A 4 -30.46 65.09 24.66
N ARG A 5 -31.30 65.12 23.62
CA ARG A 5 -31.86 63.92 22.97
C ARG A 5 -30.78 63.23 22.13
N GLN A 6 -30.72 61.90 22.20
CA GLN A 6 -29.76 61.09 21.48
C GLN A 6 -30.05 61.11 19.97
N ALA A 7 -29.06 61.50 19.16
CA ALA A 7 -29.21 61.56 17.70
C ALA A 7 -29.38 60.15 17.10
N ARG A 8 -30.41 59.95 16.28
CA ARG A 8 -30.63 58.69 15.54
C ARG A 8 -29.63 58.59 14.39
N LYS A 9 -28.98 57.43 14.24
CA LYS A 9 -28.09 57.15 13.09
C LYS A 9 -28.92 57.16 11.80
N MET A 10 -28.60 58.06 10.87
CA MET A 10 -29.10 58.01 9.50
C MET A 10 -28.45 56.83 8.77
N ARG A 11 -29.10 55.67 8.76
CA ARG A 11 -28.83 54.62 7.76
C ARG A 11 -30.16 54.10 7.24
N LEU A 12 -30.31 54.16 5.91
CA LEU A 12 -31.40 53.50 5.18
C LEU A 12 -31.43 52.01 5.56
N ALA A 13 -32.65 51.50 5.73
CA ALA A 13 -33.01 50.15 6.17
C ALA A 13 -31.91 49.08 5.97
N ASN A 14 -31.20 48.76 7.05
CA ASN A 14 -30.46 47.50 7.14
C ASN A 14 -31.48 46.39 7.34
N VAL A 15 -32.02 45.82 6.26
CA VAL A 15 -32.62 44.49 6.33
C VAL A 15 -31.49 43.57 6.79
N ALA A 16 -31.63 42.95 7.96
CA ALA A 16 -30.62 42.06 8.52
C ALA A 16 -30.49 40.81 7.64
N ARG A 17 -29.70 40.90 6.57
CA ARG A 17 -29.38 39.78 5.69
C ARG A 17 -28.25 38.96 6.29
N ILE A 18 -28.39 37.64 6.21
CA ILE A 18 -27.35 36.69 6.61
C ILE A 18 -26.10 36.97 5.76
N ARG A 19 -24.94 37.09 6.43
CA ARG A 19 -23.65 37.34 5.77
C ARG A 19 -23.05 36.03 5.29
N ALA A 20 -22.27 36.04 4.21
CA ALA A 20 -21.56 34.85 3.71
C ALA A 20 -20.57 34.25 4.72
N THR A 21 -20.15 35.02 5.73
CA THR A 21 -19.29 34.59 6.84
C THR A 21 -20.08 34.14 8.07
N ASP A 22 -21.42 34.09 7.98
CA ASP A 22 -22.27 33.61 9.07
C ASP A 22 -22.07 32.10 9.23
N SER A 23 -21.74 31.69 10.45
CA SER A 23 -21.43 30.30 10.81
C SER A 23 -22.62 29.34 10.68
N ARG A 24 -23.82 29.85 10.35
CA ARG A 24 -25.05 29.07 10.13
C ARG A 24 -25.30 28.73 8.67
N LEU A 25 -24.51 29.28 7.74
CA LEU A 25 -24.60 28.91 6.32
C LEU A 25 -23.82 27.62 6.09
N GLU A 26 -24.52 26.49 6.06
CA GLU A 26 -23.98 25.22 5.56
C GLU A 26 -23.75 25.36 4.05
N THR A 27 -22.49 25.55 3.66
CA THR A 27 -22.11 25.54 2.24
C THR A 27 -22.23 24.12 1.73
N GLY A 28 -23.37 23.84 1.08
CA GLY A 28 -23.64 22.56 0.44
C GLY A 28 -22.54 22.22 -0.58
N GLY A 29 -21.63 21.34 -0.18
CA GLY A 29 -20.80 20.50 -1.04
C GLY A 29 -19.84 21.23 -1.97
N LYS A 30 -18.64 21.53 -1.47
CA LYS A 30 -17.34 21.20 -2.11
C LYS A 30 -16.18 21.68 -1.24
N SER A 31 -15.88 20.92 -0.19
CA SER A 31 -14.51 20.67 0.26
C SER A 31 -14.61 19.55 1.29
N HIS A 32 -13.98 18.42 0.96
CA HIS A 32 -14.05 17.19 1.73
C HIS A 32 -13.11 17.26 2.95
N ASP A 33 -13.15 18.36 3.72
CA ASP A 33 -12.31 18.63 4.90
C ASP A 33 -13.03 19.52 5.94
N SER A 34 -14.33 19.29 6.19
CA SER A 34 -15.05 19.94 7.29
C SER A 34 -15.54 18.92 8.32
N GLU A 35 -14.66 18.63 9.28
CA GLU A 35 -15.04 18.02 10.55
C GLU A 35 -16.20 18.81 11.18
N LYS A 36 -17.27 18.09 11.54
CA LYS A 36 -18.37 18.56 12.38
C LYS A 36 -17.81 19.27 13.61
N LEU A 37 -18.18 20.53 13.83
CA LEU A 37 -17.91 21.26 15.07
C LEU A 37 -19.20 21.80 15.64
N ASP A 38 -19.71 21.10 16.64
CA ASP A 38 -20.60 21.65 17.65
C ASP A 38 -19.85 22.77 18.39
N HIS A 39 -20.15 24.03 18.04
CA HIS A 39 -19.41 25.18 18.53
C HIS A 39 -19.71 25.50 20.01
N THR A 40 -18.87 25.01 20.91
CA THR A 40 -18.57 25.73 22.16
C THR A 40 -17.45 26.77 21.92
N PRO A 41 -17.49 27.97 22.53
CA PRO A 41 -16.53 29.06 22.27
C PRO A 41 -15.06 28.74 22.63
N THR A 42 -14.82 27.61 23.28
CA THR A 42 -13.53 27.20 23.82
C THR A 42 -12.63 26.52 22.77
N GLU A 43 -13.20 25.88 21.75
CA GLU A 43 -12.44 25.10 20.76
C GLU A 43 -11.83 25.95 19.64
N VAL A 44 -12.49 27.05 19.26
CA VAL A 44 -12.03 27.95 18.19
C VAL A 44 -10.69 28.61 18.57
N LYS A 45 -10.51 28.96 19.85
CA LYS A 45 -9.23 29.49 20.37
C LYS A 45 -8.12 28.44 20.42
N LYS A 46 -8.45 27.15 20.58
CA LYS A 46 -7.49 26.02 20.52
C LYS A 46 -7.02 25.76 19.09
N LYS A 47 -7.92 25.77 18.10
CA LYS A 47 -7.58 25.56 16.67
C LYS A 47 -6.70 26.69 16.10
N LEU A 48 -6.94 27.95 16.51
CA LEU A 48 -6.09 29.10 16.15
C LEU A 48 -4.70 29.06 16.80
N LYS A 49 -4.55 28.47 17.99
CA LYS A 49 -3.24 28.22 18.62
C LYS A 49 -2.48 27.06 17.96
N GLN A 50 -3.17 26.03 17.45
CA GLN A 50 -2.54 24.93 16.71
C GLN A 50 -1.98 25.36 15.34
N LYS A 51 -2.63 26.31 14.64
CA LYS A 51 -2.11 26.89 13.40
C LYS A 51 -0.80 27.71 13.54
N ARG A 52 -0.35 27.99 14.77
CA ARG A 52 0.92 28.67 15.05
C ARG A 52 2.09 27.72 15.28
N GLN A 53 1.87 26.40 15.23
CA GLN A 53 2.97 25.45 15.23
C GLN A 53 3.72 25.57 13.90
N PRO A 54 5.07 25.48 13.89
CA PRO A 54 5.82 25.53 12.66
C PRO A 54 5.29 24.43 11.73
N GLU A 55 5.01 24.77 10.47
CA GLU A 55 4.69 23.78 9.43
C GLU A 55 5.85 22.78 9.36
N VAL A 56 5.66 21.60 9.94
CA VAL A 56 6.65 20.53 9.90
C VAL A 56 6.67 19.99 8.48
N ARG A 57 7.71 20.34 7.72
CA ARG A 57 7.96 19.74 6.40
C ARG A 57 8.49 18.33 6.60
N GLU A 58 7.62 17.34 6.48
CA GLU A 58 8.03 15.94 6.50
C GLU A 58 8.72 15.57 5.17
N VAL A 59 10.05 15.51 5.20
CA VAL A 59 10.84 14.98 4.07
C VAL A 59 11.20 13.53 4.40
N THR A 60 10.76 12.61 3.55
CA THR A 60 11.10 11.20 3.68
C THR A 60 12.59 11.00 3.42
N LYS A 61 13.30 10.42 4.39
CA LYS A 61 14.73 10.10 4.25
C LYS A 61 14.88 8.87 3.34
N ALA A 62 15.96 8.83 2.56
CA ALA A 62 16.32 7.62 1.82
C ALA A 62 16.65 6.47 2.80
N ASN A 63 16.29 5.23 2.45
CA ASN A 63 16.56 4.08 3.32
C ASN A 63 18.06 3.79 3.34
N SER A 64 18.60 3.50 4.52
CA SER A 64 20.00 3.11 4.72
C SER A 64 20.40 1.81 4.02
N SER A 65 19.42 0.97 3.68
CA SER A 65 19.63 -0.32 2.99
C SER A 65 19.93 -0.19 1.51
N LEU A 66 19.76 0.99 0.94
CA LEU A 66 19.93 1.22 -0.49
C LEU A 66 21.31 1.82 -0.76
N PHE A 67 22.11 1.10 -1.54
CA PHE A 67 23.24 1.68 -2.26
C PHE A 67 22.74 2.12 -3.64
N PHE A 68 22.40 3.40 -3.77
CA PHE A 68 21.63 3.93 -4.90
C PHE A 68 20.29 3.18 -5.11
N GLN A 69 20.22 2.29 -6.11
CA GLN A 69 19.06 1.46 -6.40
C GLN A 69 19.23 0.00 -5.95
N TYR A 70 20.45 -0.39 -5.58
CA TYR A 70 20.78 -1.74 -5.12
C TYR A 70 20.44 -1.89 -3.64
N ASN A 71 19.74 -2.95 -3.30
CA ASN A 71 19.32 -3.22 -1.94
C ASN A 71 20.21 -4.29 -1.30
N THR A 72 21.10 -3.88 -0.40
CA THR A 72 22.07 -4.76 0.26
C THR A 72 21.44 -5.68 1.33
N ASN A 73 20.19 -5.40 1.73
CA ASN A 73 19.49 -6.13 2.78
C ASN A 73 18.75 -7.38 2.27
N LEU A 74 18.62 -7.56 0.95
CA LEU A 74 18.02 -8.76 0.39
C LEU A 74 19.02 -9.91 0.45
N ARG A 75 18.93 -10.71 1.50
CA ARG A 75 19.77 -11.89 1.73
C ARG A 75 18.89 -13.11 1.98
N PRO A 76 19.37 -14.33 1.67
CA PRO A 76 18.73 -15.56 2.11
C PRO A 76 18.55 -15.58 3.64
N PRO A 77 17.39 -16.03 4.18
CA PRO A 77 16.19 -16.52 3.48
C PRO A 77 15.35 -15.39 2.88
N PHE A 78 14.89 -15.56 1.64
CA PHE A 78 14.07 -14.55 0.97
C PHE A 78 12.62 -14.60 1.44
N HIS A 79 12.08 -13.45 1.84
CA HIS A 79 10.67 -13.31 2.20
C HIS A 79 9.85 -12.90 0.97
N LEU A 80 8.88 -13.74 0.59
CA LEU A 80 8.05 -13.52 -0.59
C LEU A 80 6.68 -13.01 -0.19
N LEU A 81 6.33 -11.76 -0.53
CA LEU A 81 4.97 -11.25 -0.35
C LEU A 81 4.08 -11.76 -1.47
N LEU A 82 3.09 -12.59 -1.13
CA LEU A 82 2.16 -13.16 -2.11
C LEU A 82 0.92 -12.31 -2.28
N ASP A 83 0.52 -12.15 -3.54
CA ASP A 83 -0.72 -11.53 -3.98
C ASP A 83 -1.77 -12.60 -4.36
N THR A 84 -3.07 -12.25 -4.30
CA THR A 84 -4.19 -13.17 -4.61
C THR A 84 -4.09 -13.71 -6.03
N ASN A 85 -3.85 -12.82 -6.99
CA ASN A 85 -3.72 -13.16 -8.41
C ASN A 85 -2.53 -14.09 -8.69
N PHE A 86 -1.43 -13.93 -7.95
CA PHE A 86 -0.26 -14.79 -8.09
C PHE A 86 -0.55 -16.23 -7.63
N ILE A 87 -1.24 -16.39 -6.50
CA ILE A 87 -1.64 -17.71 -5.98
C ILE A 87 -2.58 -18.38 -6.99
N ASN A 88 -3.56 -17.65 -7.52
CA ASN A 88 -4.51 -18.16 -8.51
C ASN A 88 -3.81 -18.61 -9.80
N MET A 89 -2.89 -17.80 -10.33
CA MET A 89 -2.11 -18.13 -11.51
C MET A 89 -1.18 -19.33 -11.28
N SER A 90 -0.60 -19.45 -10.09
CA SER A 90 0.26 -20.58 -9.72
C SER A 90 -0.54 -21.89 -9.72
N ILE A 91 -1.77 -21.86 -9.19
CA ILE A 91 -2.67 -23.01 -9.19
C ILE A 91 -3.09 -23.38 -10.61
N GLN A 92 -3.46 -22.39 -11.44
CA GLN A 92 -3.84 -22.62 -12.84
C GLN A 92 -2.72 -23.29 -13.65
N MET A 93 -1.48 -22.87 -13.40
CA MET A 93 -0.28 -23.42 -14.06
C MET A 93 0.27 -24.68 -13.37
N LYS A 94 -0.39 -25.19 -12.32
CA LYS A 94 0.02 -26.36 -11.54
C LYS A 94 1.43 -26.23 -10.94
N LEU A 95 1.78 -25.03 -10.47
CA LEU A 95 3.06 -24.76 -9.83
C LEU A 95 2.92 -24.81 -8.32
N ASP A 96 3.82 -25.58 -7.69
CA ASP A 96 4.02 -25.50 -6.25
C ASP A 96 4.82 -24.25 -5.91
N ILE A 97 4.22 -23.33 -5.14
CA ILE A 97 4.82 -22.04 -4.79
C ILE A 97 6.16 -22.24 -4.07
N PHE A 98 6.27 -23.22 -3.17
CA PHE A 98 7.51 -23.44 -2.42
C PHE A 98 8.62 -23.93 -3.34
N LYS A 99 8.36 -25.00 -4.09
CA LYS A 99 9.35 -25.58 -5.00
C LYS A 99 9.73 -24.61 -6.12
N ALA A 100 8.75 -24.02 -6.80
CA ALA A 100 9.00 -23.13 -7.93
C ALA A 100 9.71 -21.83 -7.51
N SER A 101 9.49 -21.33 -6.30
CA SER A 101 10.24 -20.17 -5.80
C SER A 101 11.68 -20.51 -5.44
N MET A 102 11.93 -21.67 -4.81
CA MET A 102 13.28 -22.15 -4.54
C MET A 102 14.05 -22.44 -5.83
N ASP A 103 13.42 -23.05 -6.83
CA ASP A 103 14.02 -23.30 -8.15
C ASP A 103 14.36 -21.99 -8.88
N CYS A 104 13.58 -20.93 -8.66
CA CYS A 104 13.79 -19.64 -9.30
C CYS A 104 14.85 -18.77 -8.63
N LEU A 105 14.92 -18.77 -7.30
CA LEU A 105 15.85 -17.93 -6.52
C LEU A 105 17.11 -18.69 -6.08
N LEU A 106 17.15 -20.01 -6.32
CA LEU A 106 18.24 -20.92 -5.93
C LEU A 106 18.61 -20.82 -4.45
N SER A 107 17.63 -20.51 -3.61
CA SER A 107 17.82 -20.17 -2.20
C SER A 107 16.57 -20.46 -1.39
N LYS A 108 16.72 -20.51 -0.06
CA LYS A 108 15.60 -20.72 0.88
C LYS A 108 14.62 -19.56 0.79
N CYS A 109 13.36 -19.88 0.49
CA CYS A 109 12.27 -18.91 0.36
C CYS A 109 11.21 -19.15 1.43
N VAL A 110 10.74 -18.06 2.04
CA VAL A 110 9.67 -18.06 3.03
C VAL A 110 8.51 -17.25 2.46
N PRO A 111 7.44 -17.91 1.98
CA PRO A 111 6.29 -17.19 1.46
C PRO A 111 5.44 -16.62 2.60
N CYS A 112 5.08 -15.36 2.44
CA CYS A 112 4.36 -14.54 3.40
C CYS A 112 3.04 -14.08 2.79
N ILE A 113 1.96 -14.19 3.56
CA ILE A 113 0.61 -13.77 3.16
C ILE A 113 0.13 -12.74 4.16
N THR A 114 -0.36 -11.61 3.65
CA THR A 114 -0.96 -10.55 4.48
C THR A 114 -2.41 -10.87 4.81
N ASP A 115 -2.91 -10.34 5.93
CA ASP A 115 -4.32 -10.51 6.32
C ASP A 115 -5.29 -9.98 5.26
N CYS A 116 -4.90 -8.95 4.51
CA CYS A 116 -5.76 -8.34 3.49
C CYS A 116 -5.88 -9.22 2.25
N VAL A 117 -4.78 -9.84 1.80
CA VAL A 117 -4.79 -10.86 0.74
C VAL A 117 -5.63 -12.05 1.19
N MET A 118 -5.55 -12.44 2.46
CA MET A 118 -6.40 -13.48 3.01
C MET A 118 -7.88 -13.12 2.96
N GLY A 119 -8.24 -11.91 3.41
CA GLY A 119 -9.62 -11.42 3.37
C GLY A 119 -10.15 -11.31 1.94
N GLU A 120 -9.31 -10.98 0.97
CA GLU A 120 -9.67 -10.95 -0.45
C GLU A 120 -9.91 -12.36 -1.01
N LEU A 121 -9.08 -13.35 -0.65
CA LEU A 121 -9.31 -14.76 -0.99
C LEU A 121 -10.61 -15.30 -0.39
N GLU A 122 -10.98 -14.88 0.81
CA GLU A 122 -12.25 -15.28 1.45
C GLU A 122 -13.46 -14.66 0.74
N LYS A 123 -13.35 -13.41 0.28
CA LYS A 123 -14.40 -12.72 -0.51
C LYS A 123 -14.62 -13.33 -1.90
N LEU A 124 -13.56 -13.81 -2.52
CA LEU A 124 -13.61 -14.44 -3.85
C LEU A 124 -14.40 -15.78 -3.87
N GLY A 125 -14.72 -16.33 -2.70
CA GLY A 125 -15.70 -17.41 -2.53
C GLY A 125 -15.26 -18.78 -3.05
N THR A 126 -16.23 -19.59 -3.47
CA THR A 126 -16.04 -21.03 -3.76
C THR A 126 -15.10 -21.31 -4.94
N LYS A 127 -15.01 -20.39 -5.91
CA LYS A 127 -14.12 -20.51 -7.08
C LYS A 127 -12.64 -20.64 -6.69
N HIS A 128 -12.25 -20.03 -5.57
CA HIS A 128 -10.87 -19.98 -5.10
C HIS A 128 -10.64 -20.78 -3.80
N ARG A 129 -11.48 -21.78 -3.54
CA ARG A 129 -11.37 -22.63 -2.33
C ARG A 129 -10.01 -23.34 -2.21
N LEU A 130 -9.41 -23.72 -3.34
CA LEU A 130 -8.08 -24.32 -3.35
C LEU A 130 -6.99 -23.32 -2.95
N ALA A 131 -7.08 -22.08 -3.45
CA ALA A 131 -6.18 -20.99 -3.05
C ALA A 131 -6.30 -20.68 -1.55
N LEU A 132 -7.52 -20.68 -1.01
CA LEU A 132 -7.76 -20.46 0.42
C LEU A 132 -7.15 -21.58 1.27
N ARG A 133 -7.27 -22.86 0.86
CA ARG A 133 -6.64 -23.98 1.56
C ARG A 133 -5.12 -23.90 1.52
N LEU A 134 -4.55 -23.57 0.36
CA LEU A 134 -3.11 -23.41 0.19
C LEU A 134 -2.60 -22.26 1.08
N ALA A 135 -3.28 -21.11 1.08
CA ALA A 135 -2.91 -19.98 1.91
C ALA A 135 -2.95 -20.30 3.43
N LYS A 136 -3.82 -21.22 3.88
CA LYS A 136 -3.93 -21.66 5.28
C LYS A 136 -2.88 -22.69 5.70
N ASP A 137 -2.02 -23.15 4.80
CA ASP A 137 -0.95 -24.09 5.12
C ASP A 137 0.05 -23.45 6.13
N PRO A 138 0.43 -24.15 7.21
CA PRO A 138 1.35 -23.62 8.24
C PRO A 138 2.73 -23.23 7.71
N ARG A 139 3.12 -23.69 6.52
CA ARG A 139 4.38 -23.29 5.88
C ARG A 139 4.39 -21.83 5.42
N PHE A 140 3.22 -21.20 5.27
CA PHE A 140 3.12 -19.77 4.97
C PHE A 140 3.22 -18.93 6.24
N THR A 141 4.05 -17.89 6.20
CA THR A 141 4.11 -16.90 7.28
C THR A 141 2.95 -15.92 7.14
N ARG A 142 2.17 -15.74 8.21
CA ARG A 142 1.09 -14.76 8.25
C ARG A 142 1.62 -13.41 8.71
N LEU A 143 1.30 -12.37 7.95
CA LEU A 143 1.68 -10.99 8.26
C LEU A 143 0.44 -10.19 8.64
N THR A 144 0.44 -9.70 9.87
CA THR A 144 -0.67 -8.91 10.39
C THR A 144 -0.71 -7.51 9.78
N CYS A 145 -1.90 -7.05 9.42
CA CYS A 145 -2.11 -5.72 8.85
C CYS A 145 -2.73 -4.76 9.88
N MET A 146 -2.24 -3.51 9.92
CA MET A 146 -2.70 -2.48 10.87
C MET A 146 -3.50 -1.36 10.19
N HIS A 147 -4.24 -1.67 9.12
CA HIS A 147 -5.02 -0.68 8.39
C HIS A 147 -6.48 -1.12 8.27
N LYS A 148 -7.36 -0.13 8.11
CA LYS A 148 -8.80 -0.35 7.99
C LYS A 148 -9.14 -0.66 6.52
N GLY A 149 -9.82 -1.78 6.29
CA GLY A 149 -10.22 -2.23 4.96
C GLY A 149 -9.32 -3.32 4.38
N THR A 150 -9.71 -3.85 3.23
CA THR A 150 -9.09 -5.07 2.64
C THR A 150 -8.47 -4.80 1.26
N TYR A 151 -7.95 -3.60 1.01
CA TYR A 151 -7.26 -3.32 -0.26
C TYR A 151 -5.83 -3.88 -0.17
N ALA A 152 -5.63 -5.08 -0.73
CA ALA A 152 -4.37 -5.81 -0.68
C ALA A 152 -3.23 -5.07 -1.39
N ASP A 153 -3.52 -4.49 -2.54
CA ASP A 153 -2.61 -3.69 -3.34
C ASP A 153 -1.92 -2.54 -2.59
N ASP A 154 -2.74 -1.73 -1.89
CA ASP A 154 -2.25 -0.57 -1.15
C ASP A 154 -1.49 -1.00 0.09
N CYS A 155 -1.97 -2.05 0.77
CA CYS A 155 -1.26 -2.72 1.86
C CYS A 155 0.15 -3.16 1.45
N ILE A 156 0.27 -3.83 0.29
CA ILE A 156 1.55 -4.31 -0.23
C ILE A 156 2.45 -3.12 -0.54
N CYS A 157 1.94 -2.10 -1.23
CA CYS A 157 2.72 -0.90 -1.59
C CYS A 157 3.24 -0.16 -0.35
N GLU A 158 2.40 0.05 0.66
CA GLU A 158 2.76 0.73 1.90
C GLU A 158 3.80 -0.08 2.69
N ARG A 159 3.58 -1.38 2.84
CA ARG A 159 4.50 -2.28 3.54
C ARG A 159 5.88 -2.30 2.91
N ILE A 160 5.96 -2.32 1.58
CA ILE A 160 7.23 -2.31 0.84
C ILE A 160 7.93 -0.96 0.96
N ASN A 161 7.15 0.13 0.94
CA ASN A 161 7.74 1.46 1.07
C ASN A 161 8.39 1.66 2.45
N GLN A 162 7.75 1.14 3.51
CA GLN A 162 8.31 1.12 4.86
C GLN A 162 9.48 0.13 4.97
N HIS A 163 9.29 -1.10 4.50
CA HIS A 163 10.23 -2.20 4.65
C HIS A 163 10.56 -2.83 3.29
N ARG A 164 11.75 -2.49 2.76
CA ARG A 164 12.24 -3.01 1.48
C ARG A 164 12.91 -4.40 1.60
N CYS A 165 12.48 -5.25 2.54
CA CYS A 165 13.07 -6.58 2.77
C CYS A 165 12.29 -7.74 2.12
N TYR A 166 11.39 -7.42 1.19
CA TYR A 166 10.49 -8.40 0.55
C TYR A 166 10.69 -8.47 -0.96
N ILE A 167 10.49 -9.66 -1.51
CA ILE A 167 10.28 -9.88 -2.95
C ILE A 167 8.77 -9.99 -3.17
N VAL A 168 8.24 -9.23 -4.11
CA VAL A 168 6.79 -9.18 -4.34
C VAL A 168 6.41 -10.16 -5.43
N CYS A 169 5.50 -11.06 -5.13
CA CYS A 169 4.98 -12.03 -6.09
C CYS A 169 3.63 -11.57 -6.60
N THR A 170 3.60 -10.93 -7.77
CA THR A 170 2.36 -10.45 -8.38
C THR A 170 2.38 -10.59 -9.90
N ASN A 171 1.22 -10.95 -10.46
CA ASN A 171 1.00 -10.97 -11.89
C ASN A 171 0.25 -9.73 -12.39
N ASP A 172 -0.28 -8.88 -11.51
CA ASP A 172 -1.05 -7.71 -11.89
C ASP A 172 -0.17 -6.62 -12.52
N LYS A 173 -0.63 -6.08 -13.65
CA LYS A 173 0.09 -5.07 -14.43
C LYS A 173 0.16 -3.75 -13.68
N ASP A 174 -0.89 -3.37 -12.96
CA ASP A 174 -0.97 -2.05 -12.34
C ASP A 174 -0.22 -2.01 -11.02
N LEU A 175 -0.30 -3.07 -10.20
CA LEU A 175 0.59 -3.26 -9.06
C LEU A 175 2.06 -3.29 -9.49
N LYS A 176 2.42 -4.02 -10.57
CA LYS A 176 3.79 -4.00 -11.12
C LYS A 176 4.26 -2.60 -11.50
N LYS A 177 3.43 -1.78 -12.16
CA LYS A 177 3.78 -0.39 -12.51
C LYS A 177 4.05 0.45 -11.26
N ARG A 178 3.27 0.28 -10.19
CA ARG A 178 3.49 0.98 -8.91
C ARG A 178 4.79 0.54 -8.24
N LEU A 179 5.02 -0.77 -8.15
CA LEU A 179 6.23 -1.34 -7.55
C LEU A 179 7.50 -0.94 -8.30
N ARG A 180 7.44 -0.79 -9.62
CA ARG A 180 8.58 -0.32 -10.43
C ARG A 180 9.05 1.09 -10.09
N LYS A 181 8.22 1.92 -9.46
CA LYS A 181 8.62 3.25 -8.98
C LYS A 181 9.47 3.17 -7.71
N VAL A 182 9.37 2.08 -6.97
CA VAL A 182 10.14 1.86 -5.74
C VAL A 182 11.48 1.19 -6.11
N PRO A 183 12.63 1.80 -5.80
CA PRO A 183 13.94 1.19 -6.05
C PRO A 183 14.24 0.05 -5.07
N GLY A 184 15.01 -0.93 -5.51
CA GLY A 184 15.52 -2.02 -4.66
C GLY A 184 14.50 -3.09 -4.26
N VAL A 185 13.35 -3.15 -4.95
CA VAL A 185 12.30 -4.17 -4.71
C VAL A 185 12.21 -5.09 -5.92
N PRO A 186 12.59 -6.38 -5.78
CA PRO A 186 12.43 -7.36 -6.84
C PRO A 186 10.98 -7.79 -6.98
N ILE A 187 10.60 -8.11 -8.22
CA ILE A 187 9.22 -8.53 -8.55
C ILE A 187 9.26 -9.90 -9.20
N MET A 188 8.61 -10.88 -8.56
CA MET A 188 8.43 -12.22 -9.08
C MET A 188 7.04 -12.36 -9.73
N TYR A 189 6.98 -13.03 -10.87
CA TYR A 189 5.74 -13.22 -11.62
C TYR A 189 5.76 -14.56 -12.37
N VAL A 190 4.58 -15.10 -12.63
CA VAL A 190 4.41 -16.37 -13.36
C VAL A 190 4.39 -16.12 -14.86
N VAL A 191 5.22 -16.86 -15.63
CA VAL A 191 5.23 -16.86 -17.10
C VAL A 191 5.46 -18.27 -17.61
N ARG A 192 4.61 -18.74 -18.55
CA ARG A 192 4.78 -20.02 -19.26
C ARG A 192 5.08 -21.21 -18.31
N GLY A 193 4.40 -21.27 -17.16
CA GLY A 193 4.59 -22.35 -16.19
C GLY A 193 5.93 -22.31 -15.45
N LYS A 194 6.58 -21.14 -15.35
CA LYS A 194 7.77 -20.92 -14.50
C LYS A 194 7.67 -19.58 -13.78
N PHE A 195 8.33 -19.47 -12.64
CA PHE A 195 8.52 -18.17 -12.00
C PHE A 195 9.70 -17.47 -12.66
N LYS A 196 9.54 -16.17 -12.87
CA LYS A 196 10.58 -15.28 -13.35
C LYS A 196 10.64 -14.09 -12.41
N VAL A 197 11.85 -13.58 -12.19
CA VAL A 197 12.05 -12.37 -11.39
C VAL A 197 12.52 -11.23 -12.27
N GLU A 198 12.09 -10.03 -11.93
CA GLU A 198 12.55 -8.74 -12.46
C GLU A 198 13.31 -8.01 -11.34
N ARG A 199 14.35 -7.24 -11.69
CA ARG A 199 15.10 -6.36 -10.78
C ARG A 199 15.85 -7.07 -9.66
N ILE A 200 16.25 -8.31 -9.87
CA ILE A 200 17.34 -8.88 -9.08
C ILE A 200 18.64 -8.29 -9.63
N PRO A 201 19.58 -7.85 -8.77
CA PRO A 201 20.88 -7.42 -9.23
C PRO A 201 21.60 -8.52 -10.05
N ASP A 202 22.29 -8.12 -11.11
CA ASP A 202 22.90 -8.95 -12.18
C ASP A 202 23.79 -10.14 -11.72
N GLN A 203 24.13 -10.21 -10.44
CA GLN A 203 24.91 -11.31 -9.84
C GLN A 203 24.14 -12.65 -9.78
N ILE A 204 22.80 -12.66 -9.86
CA ILE A 204 21.99 -13.90 -9.81
C ILE A 204 21.48 -14.31 -11.20
N ASP A 205 21.29 -13.36 -12.13
CA ASP A 205 20.83 -13.65 -13.50
C ASP A 205 21.85 -14.48 -14.31
N ASN A 206 23.13 -14.46 -13.91
CA ASN A 206 24.23 -15.14 -14.59
C ASN A 206 24.51 -16.57 -14.08
N VAL A 207 23.63 -17.20 -13.29
CA VAL A 207 23.77 -18.64 -13.01
C VAL A 207 23.33 -19.41 -14.26
N PRO A 208 24.25 -20.08 -14.99
CA PRO A 208 23.88 -20.83 -16.17
C PRO A 208 22.96 -21.98 -15.77
N MET A 209 21.67 -21.89 -16.11
CA MET A 209 20.77 -23.03 -16.05
C MET A 209 21.25 -24.07 -17.06
N SER A 210 22.00 -25.07 -16.62
CA SER A 210 22.41 -26.18 -17.48
C SER A 210 21.15 -26.90 -17.96
N SER A 211 20.73 -26.63 -19.19
CA SER A 211 19.72 -27.42 -19.87
C SER A 211 20.35 -28.77 -20.17
N ASN A 212 20.06 -29.77 -19.34
CA ASN A 212 20.41 -31.16 -19.60
C ASN A 212 19.54 -31.65 -20.77
N LYS A 213 19.92 -31.31 -22.02
CA LYS A 213 19.40 -31.96 -23.21
C LYS A 213 20.09 -33.32 -23.30
N GLY A 214 19.39 -34.36 -22.85
CA GLY A 214 19.78 -35.74 -23.07
C GLY A 214 20.03 -35.97 -24.56
N LYS A 215 21.28 -36.26 -24.92
CA LYS A 215 21.62 -36.92 -26.18
C LYS A 215 21.23 -38.39 -26.02
N GLY A 216 20.03 -38.74 -26.46
CA GLY A 216 19.68 -40.11 -26.82
C GLY A 216 19.94 -40.28 -28.30
N GLY A 217 21.07 -40.90 -28.64
CA GLY A 217 21.49 -41.13 -30.01
C GLY A 217 22.66 -42.08 -30.04
N LEU A 218 22.34 -43.37 -29.95
CA LEU A 218 22.89 -44.53 -30.66
C LEU A 218 21.98 -45.72 -30.37
#